data_AF-A0A836VXQ8-F1
#
_entry.id   AF-A0A836VXQ8-F1
#
_cell.length_a   1.000
_cell.length_b   1.000
_cell.length_c   1.000
_cell.angle_alpha   90.00
_cell.angle_beta   90.00
_cell.angle_gamma   90.00
#
_symmetry.space_group_name_H-M   'P 1'
#
loop_
_entity.id
_entity.type
_entity.pdbx_description
1 polymer ?
#
loop_
_entity_poly.entity_id
_entity_poly.type
_entity_poly.pdbx_seq_one_letter_code
_entity_poly.pdbx_strand_id
1 'polypeptide(L)'
;MSHVAEPPKVETEAKSSSIRAKISNYLEELQESFGRRDTEQPEEYGVNEIAFQAFDAMQSTIARQKLAAYPPDRVIHIHRRTCRMLEFNRAAEMIELGYRRAGECLAEGE
;
A
#
# COMPACT_ATOMS: atom_id res chain seq x y z
N MET A 1 -13.85 25.02 -47.23
CA MET A 1 -12.57 24.27 -47.15
C MET A 1 -12.19 24.19 -45.68
N SER A 2 -12.38 23.03 -45.06
CA SER A 2 -11.92 22.74 -43.70
C SER A 2 -11.59 21.25 -43.63
N HIS A 3 -10.33 20.92 -43.88
CA HIS A 3 -9.79 19.58 -43.65
C HIS A 3 -9.66 19.35 -42.14
N VAL A 4 -10.49 18.49 -41.58
CA VAL A 4 -10.23 17.84 -40.29
C VAL A 4 -9.47 16.56 -40.61
N ALA A 5 -8.20 16.50 -40.21
CA ALA A 5 -7.37 15.31 -40.35
C ALA A 5 -7.81 14.25 -39.32
N GLU A 6 -8.09 13.04 -39.78
CA GLU A 6 -8.21 11.85 -38.93
C GLU A 6 -6.88 11.58 -38.21
N PRO A 7 -6.89 11.20 -36.93
CA PRO A 7 -5.66 10.85 -36.22
C PRO A 7 -5.05 9.56 -36.81
N PRO A 8 -3.71 9.48 -36.90
CA PRO A 8 -3.04 8.36 -37.54
C PRO A 8 -3.22 7.07 -36.71
N LYS A 9 -3.68 6.00 -37.37
CA LYS A 9 -3.67 4.64 -36.82
C LYS A 9 -2.21 4.19 -36.66
N VAL A 10 -1.76 4.08 -35.41
CA VAL A 10 -0.44 3.58 -35.08
C VAL A 10 -0.48 2.05 -35.10
N GLU A 11 0.01 1.47 -36.17
CA GLU A 11 0.37 0.05 -36.27
C GLU A 11 1.55 -0.22 -35.31
N THR A 12 1.36 -1.08 -34.32
CA THR A 12 2.44 -1.58 -33.44
C THR A 12 2.27 -3.08 -33.24
N GLU A 13 2.32 -3.80 -34.35
CA GLU A 13 2.23 -5.25 -34.45
C GLU A 13 3.65 -5.83 -34.62
N ALA A 14 4.24 -6.36 -33.54
CA ALA A 14 5.26 -7.44 -33.55
C ALA A 14 5.95 -7.59 -32.19
N LYS A 15 6.27 -6.49 -31.48
CA LYS A 15 6.96 -6.55 -30.17
C LYS A 15 6.04 -6.59 -28.96
N SER A 16 4.83 -6.03 -29.08
CA SER A 16 3.81 -6.02 -28.01
C SER A 16 3.28 -7.42 -27.70
N SER A 17 3.12 -8.26 -28.72
CA SER A 17 2.71 -9.67 -28.61
C SER A 17 3.73 -10.48 -27.80
N SER A 18 5.03 -10.35 -28.08
CA SER A 18 6.08 -11.12 -27.38
C SER A 18 6.22 -10.72 -25.90
N ILE A 19 6.13 -9.42 -25.59
CA ILE A 19 6.21 -8.96 -24.18
C ILE A 19 4.96 -9.39 -23.41
N ARG A 20 3.76 -9.22 -23.99
CA ARG A 20 2.52 -9.66 -23.36
C ARG A 20 2.51 -11.17 -23.13
N ALA A 21 2.93 -11.96 -24.13
CA ALA A 21 3.03 -13.42 -24.00
C ALA A 21 4.03 -13.85 -22.92
N LYS A 22 5.20 -13.19 -22.82
CA LYS A 22 6.17 -13.47 -21.76
C LYS A 22 5.64 -13.13 -20.36
N ILE A 23 4.89 -12.01 -20.24
CA ILE A 23 4.25 -11.64 -18.97
C ILE A 23 3.17 -12.66 -18.62
N SER A 24 2.33 -13.07 -19.57
CA SER A 24 1.30 -14.09 -19.36
C SER A 24 1.91 -15.42 -18.90
N ASN A 25 2.95 -15.91 -19.58
CA ASN A 25 3.59 -17.17 -19.21
C ASN A 25 4.25 -17.10 -17.82
N TYR A 26 4.87 -15.97 -17.47
CA TYR A 26 5.44 -15.79 -16.14
C TYR A 26 4.37 -15.77 -15.05
N LEU A 27 3.21 -15.14 -15.31
CA LEU A 27 2.09 -15.11 -14.36
C LEU A 27 1.46 -16.51 -14.18
N GLU A 28 1.35 -17.31 -15.24
CA GLU A 28 0.88 -18.70 -15.16
C GLU A 28 1.85 -19.58 -14.35
N GLU A 29 3.15 -19.49 -14.62
CA GLU A 29 4.19 -20.22 -13.86
C GLU A 29 4.23 -19.80 -12.38
N LEU A 30 4.02 -18.51 -12.10
CA LEU A 30 3.87 -18.00 -10.74
C LEU A 30 2.62 -18.60 -10.06
N GLN A 31 1.49 -18.63 -10.76
CA GLN A 31 0.25 -19.17 -10.20
C GLN A 31 0.35 -20.67 -9.90
N GLU A 32 1.01 -21.44 -10.76
CA GLU A 32 1.24 -22.88 -10.55
C GLU A 32 2.22 -23.16 -9.40
N SER A 33 3.29 -22.36 -9.28
CA SER A 33 4.26 -22.50 -8.19
C SER A 33 3.69 -22.09 -6.83
N PHE A 34 2.69 -21.19 -6.80
CA PHE A 34 1.96 -20.81 -5.59
C PHE A 34 0.79 -21.76 -5.25
N GLY A 35 0.25 -22.49 -6.25
CA GLY A 35 -0.95 -23.34 -6.12
C GLY A 35 -0.74 -24.78 -5.58
N ARG A 36 0.52 -25.26 -5.44
CA ARG A 36 0.82 -26.59 -4.88
C ARG A 36 1.15 -26.56 -3.38
N ARG A 37 0.18 -26.16 -2.56
CA ARG A 37 0.19 -26.47 -1.11
C ARG A 37 -1.19 -26.98 -0.70
N ASP A 38 -1.24 -28.28 -0.42
CA ASP A 38 -2.39 -28.96 0.17
C ASP A 38 -2.72 -28.38 1.57
N THR A 39 -4.03 -28.30 1.86
CA THR A 39 -4.67 -28.10 3.18
C THR A 39 -4.28 -26.86 3.98
N GLU A 40 -4.78 -25.71 3.56
CA GLU A 40 -5.29 -24.58 4.37
C GLU A 40 -5.55 -23.50 3.33
N GLN A 41 -6.79 -23.02 3.21
CA GLN A 41 -7.13 -21.97 2.24
C GLN A 41 -6.09 -20.85 2.36
N PRO A 42 -5.27 -20.56 1.33
CA PRO A 42 -4.48 -19.35 1.36
C PRO A 42 -5.53 -18.24 1.43
N GLU A 43 -5.50 -17.41 2.47
CA GLU A 43 -6.19 -16.12 2.40
C GLU A 43 -5.65 -15.46 1.13
N GLU A 44 -6.43 -15.51 0.04
CA GLU A 44 -6.16 -14.76 -1.17
C GLU A 44 -6.24 -13.31 -0.73
N TYR A 45 -5.09 -12.74 -0.39
CA TYR A 45 -4.99 -11.32 -0.10
C TYR A 45 -5.61 -10.60 -1.29
N GLY A 46 -6.76 -9.97 -1.06
CA GLY A 46 -7.42 -9.22 -2.10
C GLY A 46 -6.45 -8.16 -2.63
N VAL A 47 -6.52 -7.83 -3.92
CA VAL A 47 -5.68 -6.78 -4.53
C VAL A 47 -5.66 -5.48 -3.68
N ASN A 48 -6.78 -5.18 -3.03
CA ASN A 48 -6.92 -4.05 -2.10
C ASN A 48 -6.08 -4.20 -0.83
N GLU A 49 -6.00 -5.40 -0.25
CA GLU A 49 -5.22 -5.66 0.97
C GLU A 49 -3.72 -5.51 0.70
N ILE A 50 -3.27 -6.03 -0.44
CA ILE A 50 -1.89 -5.85 -0.92
C ILE A 50 -1.60 -4.36 -1.11
N ALA A 51 -2.52 -3.62 -1.73
CA ALA A 51 -2.39 -2.18 -1.91
C ALA A 51 -2.28 -1.45 -0.58
N PHE A 52 -3.16 -1.73 0.40
CA PHE A 52 -3.11 -1.11 1.72
C PHE A 52 -1.83 -1.45 2.48
N GLN A 53 -1.34 -2.70 2.39
CA GLN A 53 -0.08 -3.09 3.00
C GLN A 53 1.11 -2.35 2.38
N ALA A 54 1.11 -2.17 1.04
CA ALA A 54 2.12 -1.40 0.34
C ALA A 54 2.12 0.08 0.76
N PHE A 55 0.93 0.70 0.85
CA PHE A 55 0.80 2.08 1.34
C PHE A 55 1.31 2.24 2.76
N ASP A 56 0.90 1.35 3.67
CA ASP A 56 1.37 1.41 5.03
C ASP A 56 2.90 1.26 5.14
N ALA A 57 3.51 0.38 4.35
CA ALA A 57 4.95 0.16 4.33
C ALA A 57 5.71 1.39 3.82
N MET A 58 5.18 2.03 2.77
CA MET A 58 5.68 3.29 2.22
C MET A 58 5.62 4.40 3.27
N GLN A 59 4.46 4.62 3.88
CA GLN A 59 4.28 5.65 4.91
C GLN A 59 5.19 5.41 6.12
N SER A 60 5.34 4.15 6.56
CA SER A 60 6.25 3.80 7.67
C SER A 60 7.69 4.17 7.36
N THR A 61 8.13 3.96 6.12
CA THR A 61 9.50 4.28 5.69
C THR A 61 9.71 5.78 5.62
N ILE A 62 8.78 6.53 5.02
CA ILE A 62 8.82 8.00 4.95
C ILE A 62 8.84 8.61 6.35
N ALA A 63 7.99 8.13 7.26
CA ALA A 63 7.93 8.62 8.64
C ALA A 63 9.26 8.43 9.37
N ARG A 64 9.88 7.25 9.26
CA ARG A 64 11.21 7.00 9.85
C ARG A 64 12.29 7.91 9.27
N GLN A 65 12.29 8.09 7.94
CA GLN A 65 13.25 8.99 7.28
C GLN A 65 13.05 10.45 7.73
N LYS A 66 11.81 10.90 7.85
CA LYS A 66 11.48 12.25 8.33
C LYS A 66 11.88 12.47 9.79
N LEU A 67 11.59 11.53 10.68
CA LEU A 67 11.99 11.62 12.09
C LEU A 67 13.52 11.63 12.25
N ALA A 68 14.25 10.90 11.42
CA ALA A 68 15.71 10.92 11.45
C ALA A 68 16.29 12.24 10.93
N ALA A 69 15.69 12.82 9.88
CA ALA A 69 16.14 14.10 9.32
C ALA A 69 15.70 15.31 10.15
N TYR A 70 14.57 15.20 10.86
CA TYR A 70 13.95 16.25 11.64
C TYR A 70 13.55 15.69 13.01
N PRO A 71 14.51 15.54 13.93
CA PRO A 71 14.23 15.01 15.26
C PRO A 71 13.34 16.00 16.04
N PRO A 72 12.15 15.59 16.50
CA PRO A 72 11.30 16.44 17.33
C PRO A 72 11.73 16.38 18.81
N ASP A 73 11.30 17.35 19.61
CA ASP A 73 11.55 17.35 21.06
C ASP A 73 10.85 16.18 21.76
N ARG A 74 9.67 15.80 21.27
CA ARG A 74 8.87 14.69 21.79
C ARG A 74 8.21 13.92 20.65
N VAL A 75 8.11 12.59 20.80
CA VAL A 75 7.44 11.70 19.84
C VAL A 75 6.34 10.93 20.56
N ILE A 76 5.10 11.07 20.09
CA ILE A 76 3.97 10.28 20.57
C ILE A 76 3.86 9.03 19.69
N HIS A 77 4.22 7.87 20.22
CA HIS A 77 4.18 6.60 19.49
C HIS A 77 2.79 5.97 19.50
N ILE A 78 2.15 5.90 18.34
CA ILE A 78 0.92 5.14 18.11
C ILE A 78 1.28 3.88 17.30
N HIS A 79 0.88 2.71 17.80
CA HIS A 79 1.22 1.45 17.14
C HIS A 79 0.41 1.28 15.85
N ARG A 80 1.06 0.82 14.77
CA ARG A 80 0.42 0.75 13.43
C ARG A 80 -0.71 -0.27 13.34
N ARG A 81 -0.75 -1.25 14.26
CA ARG A 81 -1.87 -2.22 14.37
C ARG A 81 -3.09 -1.65 15.09
N THR A 82 -3.02 -0.41 15.58
CA THR A 82 -4.11 0.16 16.36
C THR A 82 -5.27 0.63 15.49
N CYS A 83 -5.09 0.89 14.20
CA CYS A 83 -6.17 1.15 13.23
C CYS A 83 -5.62 0.98 11.81
N ARG A 84 -6.39 0.35 10.90
CA ARG A 84 -6.00 0.23 9.49
C ARG A 84 -6.56 1.38 8.65
N MET A 85 -6.06 1.53 7.43
CA MET A 85 -6.65 2.44 6.45
C MET A 85 -8.15 2.15 6.29
N LEU A 86 -8.96 3.20 6.35
CA LEU A 86 -10.42 3.19 6.17
C LEU A 86 -11.24 2.51 7.30
N GLU A 87 -10.67 2.21 8.46
CA GLU A 87 -11.41 1.71 9.64
C GLU A 87 -12.12 2.86 10.43
N PHE A 88 -13.03 3.57 9.76
CA PHE A 88 -13.72 4.74 10.34
C PHE A 88 -14.60 4.42 11.55
N ASN A 89 -15.06 3.16 11.66
CA ASN A 89 -15.84 2.70 12.80
C ASN A 89 -15.07 2.77 14.13
N ARG A 90 -13.73 2.87 14.09
CA ARG A 90 -12.86 2.98 15.28
C ARG A 90 -12.47 4.41 15.63
N ALA A 91 -13.06 5.42 14.97
CA ALA A 91 -12.70 6.82 15.17
C ALA A 91 -12.76 7.24 16.65
N ALA A 92 -13.81 6.87 17.38
CA ALA A 92 -13.96 7.20 18.79
C ALA A 92 -12.81 6.63 19.66
N GLU A 93 -12.47 5.36 19.45
CA GLU A 93 -11.35 4.68 20.13
C GLU A 93 -10.01 5.37 19.82
N MET A 94 -9.79 5.76 18.56
CA MET A 94 -8.54 6.41 18.15
C MET A 94 -8.40 7.82 18.72
N ILE A 95 -9.51 8.56 18.84
CA ILE A 95 -9.53 9.88 19.46
C ILE A 95 -9.15 9.77 20.94
N GLU A 96 -9.79 8.87 21.68
CA GLU A 96 -9.51 8.65 23.10
C GLU A 96 -8.05 8.21 23.31
N LEU A 97 -7.56 7.27 22.49
CA LEU A 97 -6.17 6.84 22.51
C LEU A 97 -5.21 8.02 22.28
N GLY A 98 -5.51 8.89 21.31
CA GLY A 98 -4.71 10.08 21.02
C GLY A 98 -4.60 11.01 22.23
N TYR A 99 -5.72 11.32 22.88
CA TYR A 99 -5.75 12.14 24.08
C TYR A 99 -4.92 11.53 25.21
N ARG A 100 -5.12 10.23 25.48
CA ARG A 100 -4.38 9.53 26.54
C ARG A 100 -2.88 9.55 26.29
N ARG A 101 -2.45 9.19 25.08
CA ARG A 101 -1.02 9.14 24.72
C ARG A 101 -0.35 10.51 24.73
N ALA A 102 -1.07 11.55 24.31
CA ALA A 102 -0.59 12.92 24.41
C ALA A 102 -0.44 13.36 25.88
N GLY A 103 -1.42 13.05 26.73
CA GLY A 103 -1.35 13.32 28.16
C GLY A 103 -0.16 12.64 28.84
N GLU A 104 0.05 11.35 28.58
CA GLU A 104 1.21 10.58 29.04
C GLU A 104 2.53 11.25 28.61
N CYS A 105 2.66 11.55 27.32
CA CYS A 105 3.88 12.14 26.77
C CYS A 105 4.17 13.54 27.33
N LEU A 106 3.15 14.33 27.67
CA LEU A 106 3.33 15.65 28.28
C LEU A 106 3.76 15.54 29.76
N ALA A 107 3.14 14.64 30.51
CA ALA A 107 3.41 14.44 31.94
C ALA A 107 4.81 13.86 32.22
N GLU A 108 5.38 13.06 31.31
CA GLU A 108 6.72 12.47 31.46
C GLU A 108 7.88 13.48 31.48
N GLY A 109 7.62 14.77 31.25
CA GLY A 109 8.65 15.82 31.28
C GLY A 109 8.36 16.98 32.22
N GLU A 110 7.54 16.74 33.26
CA GLU A 110 7.56 17.46 34.54
C GLU A 110 8.48 16.73 35.53
#